data_AF-F1YXV1-F1
#
_entry.id   AF-F1YXV1-F1
#
_cell.length_a   1.000
_cell.length_b   1.000
_cell.length_c   1.000
_cell.angle_alpha   90.00
_cell.angle_beta   90.00
_cell.angle_gamma   90.00
#
_symmetry.space_group_name_H-M   'P 1'
#
loop_
_entity.id
_entity.type
_entity.pdbx_description
1 polymer ?
#
loop_
_entity_poly.entity_id
_entity_poly.type
_entity_poly.pdbx_seq_one_letter_code
_entity_poly.pdbx_strand_id
1 'polypeptide(L)'
;MEYFIYKLNVGAKLAKNIREQSEEQYLKSDLIVSTFDLLYHQEKVSDDIYKINIITDSKNINEFRVEWEVLMSKTMRQFDLYLEAIDYYNEYNQVLYSQEFLELTEECGSLRRQFEYKYSRLKEAEMLSDNFIEEKYDIPIEFRIGTGITHIKKFFKLKEVIESSSIEFLTNNVLTFFYNSQTEHLLIESEDENKSRVTARRIESLLQNNKDVKTHLGFVKVTPIYKEINMVGDEISEIEYTIVYPNPVSEEVDEELLATLRSSGGEEQKTIIKAKGENFLTIDSLSPKLQELANVGYLKDINIKKRRKKDNFKLYVKSILRLEDD
;
A
#
# COMPACT_ATOMS: atom_id res chain seq x y z
N MET A 1 -11.45 0.89 6.97
CA MET A 1 -10.10 0.38 6.73
C MET A 1 -9.94 -0.89 7.54
N GLU A 2 -9.43 -1.93 6.91
CA GLU A 2 -9.23 -3.26 7.47
C GLU A 2 -7.80 -3.72 7.20
N TYR A 3 -7.30 -4.67 7.99
CA TYR A 3 -6.01 -5.32 7.72
C TYR A 3 -6.23 -6.61 6.95
N PHE A 4 -5.69 -6.69 5.74
CA PHE A 4 -5.68 -7.91 4.94
C PHE A 4 -4.42 -8.72 5.26
N ILE A 5 -4.58 -10.02 5.47
CA ILE A 5 -3.49 -10.90 5.90
C ILE A 5 -2.82 -11.58 4.68
N TYR A 6 -1.50 -11.51 4.66
CA TYR A 6 -0.62 -12.20 3.72
C TYR A 6 0.43 -13.01 4.48
N LYS A 7 1.07 -13.98 3.83
CA LYS A 7 2.24 -14.70 4.34
C LYS A 7 3.44 -14.39 3.46
N LEU A 8 4.59 -14.19 4.10
CA LEU A 8 5.88 -14.11 3.41
C LEU A 8 6.48 -15.51 3.34
N ASN A 9 6.63 -16.04 2.13
CA ASN A 9 7.28 -17.32 1.86
C ASN A 9 8.69 -17.07 1.29
N VAL A 10 9.69 -17.74 1.85
CA VAL A 10 11.10 -17.63 1.46
C VAL A 10 11.49 -18.72 0.46
N GLY A 11 12.66 -18.56 -0.16
CA GLY A 11 13.08 -19.44 -1.25
C GLY A 11 13.29 -20.87 -0.79
N ALA A 12 13.01 -21.83 -1.67
CA ALA A 12 13.05 -23.27 -1.38
C ALA A 12 14.35 -23.72 -0.73
N LYS A 13 15.49 -23.19 -1.18
CA LYS A 13 16.81 -23.51 -0.62
C LYS A 13 16.94 -23.08 0.85
N LEU A 14 16.52 -21.86 1.17
CA LEU A 14 16.59 -21.34 2.54
C LEU A 14 15.59 -22.07 3.44
N ALA A 15 14.33 -22.20 3.00
CA ALA A 15 13.29 -22.90 3.73
C ALA A 15 13.69 -24.34 4.07
N LYS A 16 14.30 -25.06 3.11
CA LYS A 16 14.84 -26.40 3.33
C LYS A 16 15.96 -26.42 4.38
N ASN A 17 16.93 -25.51 4.27
CA ASN A 17 18.04 -25.43 5.23
C ASN A 17 17.54 -25.18 6.66
N ILE A 18 16.64 -24.20 6.82
CA ILE A 18 16.05 -23.86 8.13
C ILE A 18 15.32 -25.07 8.72
N ARG A 19 14.55 -25.82 7.89
CA ARG A 19 13.86 -27.05 8.32
C ARG A 19 14.83 -28.13 8.80
N GLU A 20 15.90 -28.38 8.04
CA GLU A 20 16.90 -29.40 8.36
C GLU A 20 17.66 -29.06 9.66
N GLN A 21 17.75 -27.78 9.98
CA GLN A 21 18.41 -27.26 11.19
C GLN A 21 17.44 -27.05 12.36
N SER A 22 16.12 -27.19 12.16
CA SER A 22 15.09 -26.88 13.16
C SER A 22 15.19 -25.44 13.69
N GLU A 23 15.42 -24.49 12.77
CA GLU A 23 15.68 -23.08 13.05
C GLU A 23 14.48 -22.17 12.68
N GLU A 24 13.25 -22.69 12.79
CA GLU A 24 12.03 -21.95 12.40
C GLU A 24 11.91 -20.61 13.13
N GLN A 25 12.25 -20.60 14.43
CA GLN A 25 12.19 -19.39 15.25
C GLN A 25 13.17 -18.32 14.77
N TYR A 26 14.36 -18.75 14.33
CA TYR A 26 15.40 -17.88 13.78
C TYR A 26 14.95 -17.26 12.45
N LEU A 27 14.33 -18.04 11.56
CA LEU A 27 13.80 -17.52 10.30
C LEU A 27 12.81 -16.35 10.55
N LYS A 28 11.83 -16.57 11.43
CA LYS A 28 10.72 -15.64 11.63
C LYS A 28 11.02 -14.47 12.56
N SER A 29 11.88 -14.65 13.57
CA SER A 29 12.13 -13.62 14.59
C SER A 29 13.40 -12.82 14.34
N ASP A 30 14.38 -13.43 13.65
CA ASP A 30 15.69 -12.82 13.47
C ASP A 30 15.99 -12.54 12.00
N LEU A 31 15.92 -13.55 11.12
CA LEU A 31 16.38 -13.41 9.73
C LEU A 31 15.48 -12.49 8.90
N ILE A 32 14.15 -12.70 8.91
CA ILE A 32 13.22 -11.83 8.17
C ILE A 32 13.24 -10.41 8.76
N VAL A 33 13.24 -10.30 10.08
CA VAL A 33 13.22 -9.02 10.81
C VAL A 33 14.49 -8.21 10.52
N SER A 34 15.68 -8.80 10.68
CA SER A 34 16.94 -8.13 10.34
C SER A 34 17.06 -7.76 8.86
N THR A 35 16.48 -8.57 7.97
CA THR A 35 16.43 -8.22 6.54
C THR A 35 15.59 -6.97 6.30
N PHE A 36 14.48 -6.78 7.02
CA PHE A 36 13.71 -5.54 6.95
C PHE A 36 14.47 -4.35 7.53
N ASP A 37 15.11 -4.51 8.69
CA ASP A 37 15.90 -3.45 9.35
C ASP A 37 17.04 -2.91 8.47
N LEU A 38 17.70 -3.80 7.71
CA LEU A 38 18.76 -3.42 6.76
C LEU A 38 18.27 -2.52 5.63
N LEU A 39 16.99 -2.56 5.30
CA LEU A 39 16.45 -2.03 4.05
C LEU A 39 15.44 -0.90 4.25
N TYR A 40 14.74 -0.93 5.37
CA TYR A 40 13.54 -0.15 5.61
C TYR A 40 13.54 0.35 7.04
N HIS A 41 12.84 1.46 7.27
CA HIS A 41 12.63 1.90 8.64
C HIS A 41 11.68 0.92 9.32
N GLN A 42 12.18 0.28 10.37
CA GLN A 42 11.42 -0.66 11.19
C GLN A 42 11.16 -0.08 12.57
N GLU A 43 9.94 -0.28 13.06
CA GLU A 43 9.54 0.09 14.41
C GLU A 43 8.90 -1.12 15.08
N LYS A 44 9.37 -1.50 16.27
CA LYS A 44 8.74 -2.58 17.04
C LYS A 44 7.53 -2.01 17.79
N VAL A 45 6.33 -2.49 17.45
CA VAL A 45 5.05 -2.00 18.01
C VAL A 45 4.59 -2.85 19.19
N SER A 46 4.91 -4.14 19.18
CA SER A 46 4.72 -5.06 20.31
C SER A 46 5.78 -6.17 20.26
N ASP A 47 5.78 -7.10 21.21
CA ASP A 47 6.78 -8.17 21.31
C ASP A 47 7.01 -8.94 20.01
N ASP A 48 5.95 -9.11 19.21
CA ASP A 48 5.96 -9.90 17.98
C ASP A 48 5.51 -9.14 16.74
N ILE A 49 5.17 -7.86 16.85
CA ILE A 49 4.68 -7.05 15.72
C ILE A 49 5.67 -5.93 15.41
N TYR A 50 6.12 -5.92 14.16
CA TYR A 50 7.01 -4.92 13.60
C TYR A 50 6.27 -4.13 12.53
N LYS A 51 6.30 -2.80 12.62
CA LYS A 51 5.84 -1.89 11.57
C LYS A 51 7.01 -1.60 10.63
N ILE A 52 6.82 -1.87 9.34
CA ILE A 52 7.81 -1.68 8.29
C ILE A 52 7.36 -0.56 7.36
N ASN A 53 8.24 0.42 7.17
CA ASN A 53 8.05 1.57 6.29
C ASN A 53 9.04 1.48 5.13
N ILE A 54 8.55 1.08 3.94
CA ILE A 54 9.35 1.07 2.73
C ILE A 54 9.22 2.40 2.00
N ILE A 55 10.34 3.11 1.81
CA ILE A 55 10.41 4.28 0.93
C ILE A 55 10.51 3.78 -0.51
N THR A 56 9.44 3.90 -1.29
CA THR A 56 9.34 3.31 -2.65
C THR A 56 9.67 4.26 -3.78
N ASP A 57 9.43 5.54 -3.58
CA ASP A 57 9.74 6.58 -4.55
C ASP A 57 10.34 7.75 -3.79
N SER A 58 11.67 7.90 -3.82
CA SER A 58 12.21 9.24 -3.61
C SER A 58 11.87 10.03 -4.87
N LYS A 59 10.73 10.73 -4.88
CA LYS A 59 10.54 11.77 -5.90
C LYS A 59 11.70 12.73 -5.76
N ASN A 60 12.24 13.18 -6.90
CA ASN A 60 13.46 13.96 -6.90
C ASN A 60 13.27 15.19 -6.00
N ILE A 61 14.01 15.27 -4.89
CA ILE A 61 13.92 16.38 -3.93
C ILE A 61 14.10 17.72 -4.64
N ASN A 62 14.93 17.76 -5.70
CA ASN A 62 15.11 18.96 -6.50
C ASN A 62 13.85 19.31 -7.31
N GLU A 63 13.15 18.31 -7.83
CA GLU A 63 11.87 18.52 -8.54
C GLU A 63 10.80 19.05 -7.58
N PHE A 64 10.70 18.49 -6.37
CA PHE A 64 9.83 19.02 -5.32
C PHE A 64 10.14 20.49 -5.02
N ARG A 65 11.42 20.81 -4.78
CA ARG A 65 11.84 22.18 -4.47
C ARG A 65 11.52 23.15 -5.60
N VAL A 66 11.78 22.78 -6.86
CA VAL A 66 11.48 23.61 -8.02
C VAL A 66 9.98 23.86 -8.16
N GLU A 67 9.17 22.81 -8.06
CA GLU A 67 7.70 22.92 -8.16
C GLU A 67 7.11 23.73 -7.01
N TRP A 68 7.63 23.53 -5.79
CA TRP A 68 7.23 24.32 -4.61
C TRP A 68 7.57 25.80 -4.78
N GLU A 69 8.77 26.12 -5.25
CA GLU A 69 9.21 27.50 -5.42
C GLU A 69 8.35 28.26 -6.44
N VAL A 70 7.96 27.59 -7.53
CA VAL A 70 7.04 28.15 -8.53
C VAL A 70 5.67 28.43 -7.92
N LEU A 71 5.10 27.47 -7.18
CA LEU A 71 3.81 27.63 -6.51
C LEU A 71 3.86 28.77 -5.47
N MET A 72 4.93 28.81 -4.67
CA MET A 72 5.15 29.82 -3.65
C MET A 72 5.26 31.21 -4.26
N SER A 73 6.13 31.41 -5.25
CA SER A 73 6.32 32.71 -5.90
C SER A 73 5.01 33.25 -6.49
N LYS A 74 4.26 32.42 -7.21
CA LYS A 74 2.98 32.83 -7.81
C LYS A 74 1.91 33.11 -6.76
N THR A 75 1.83 32.31 -5.70
CA THR A 75 0.82 32.51 -4.65
C THR A 75 1.14 33.74 -3.79
N MET A 76 2.42 34.03 -3.54
CA MET A 76 2.81 35.28 -2.86
C MET A 76 2.43 36.51 -3.68
N ARG A 77 2.66 36.49 -5.01
CA ARG A 77 2.18 37.57 -5.89
C ARG A 77 0.66 37.69 -5.89
N GLN A 78 -0.07 36.57 -5.91
CA GLN A 78 -1.52 36.56 -5.78
C GLN A 78 -1.97 37.19 -4.45
N PHE A 79 -1.25 36.91 -3.35
CA PHE A 79 -1.55 37.45 -2.04
C PHE A 79 -1.30 38.96 -1.96
N ASP A 80 -0.21 39.47 -2.54
CA ASP A 80 0.03 40.92 -2.62
C ASP A 80 -1.12 41.65 -3.33
N LEU A 81 -1.57 41.11 -4.46
CA LEU A 81 -2.71 41.67 -5.21
C LEU A 81 -4.04 41.55 -4.45
N TYR A 82 -4.19 40.55 -3.59
CA TYR A 82 -5.34 40.43 -2.69
C TYR A 82 -5.32 41.54 -1.64
N LEU A 83 -4.16 41.86 -1.07
CA LEU A 83 -3.98 42.96 -0.13
C LEU A 83 -4.28 44.31 -0.80
N GLU A 84 -3.81 44.52 -2.03
CA GLU A 84 -4.16 45.71 -2.83
C GLU A 84 -5.68 45.87 -3.00
N ALA A 85 -6.41 44.78 -3.25
CA ALA A 85 -7.86 44.80 -3.37
C ALA A 85 -8.55 45.16 -2.04
N ILE A 86 -8.00 44.71 -0.90
CA ILE A 86 -8.47 45.07 0.43
C ILE A 86 -8.24 46.55 0.72
N ASP A 87 -7.04 47.06 0.45
CA ASP A 87 -6.71 48.46 0.67
C ASP A 87 -7.59 49.37 -0.18
N TYR A 88 -7.78 49.02 -1.46
CA TYR A 88 -8.68 49.75 -2.35
C TYR A 88 -10.12 49.77 -1.82
N TYR A 89 -10.61 48.66 -1.30
CA TYR A 89 -11.93 48.60 -0.70
C TYR A 89 -12.02 49.41 0.61
N ASN A 90 -10.99 49.41 1.45
CA ASN A 90 -10.96 50.21 2.66
C ASN A 90 -10.98 51.71 2.35
N GLU A 91 -10.33 52.14 1.26
CA GLU A 91 -10.27 53.54 0.85
C GLU A 91 -11.53 54.00 0.08
N TYR A 92 -12.04 53.17 -0.83
CA TYR A 92 -13.08 53.55 -1.80
C TYR A 92 -14.42 52.82 -1.62
N ASN A 93 -14.51 51.84 -0.71
CA ASN A 93 -15.68 50.97 -0.49
C ASN A 93 -16.18 50.28 -1.77
N GLN A 94 -15.24 49.97 -2.67
CA GLN A 94 -15.47 49.28 -3.94
C GLN A 94 -14.53 48.08 -4.04
N VAL A 95 -15.02 46.95 -4.55
CA VAL A 95 -14.20 45.77 -4.77
C VAL A 95 -13.68 45.81 -6.19
N LEU A 96 -12.37 45.88 -6.35
CA LEU A 96 -11.70 45.88 -7.64
C LEU A 96 -10.57 44.84 -7.62
N TYR A 97 -10.70 43.83 -8.47
CA TYR A 97 -9.65 42.86 -8.71
C TYR A 97 -8.92 43.20 -10.00
N SER A 98 -7.58 43.18 -9.97
CA SER A 98 -6.81 43.26 -11.20
C SER A 98 -7.02 42.02 -12.07
N GLN A 99 -6.84 42.15 -13.38
CA GLN A 99 -6.88 41.00 -14.28
C GLN A 99 -5.80 39.98 -13.90
N GLU A 100 -4.60 40.44 -13.54
CA GLU A 100 -3.50 39.60 -13.06
C GLU A 100 -3.91 38.76 -11.84
N PHE A 101 -4.66 39.34 -10.88
CA PHE A 101 -5.14 38.61 -9.71
C PHE A 101 -6.07 37.45 -10.09
N LEU A 102 -6.98 37.67 -11.03
CA LEU A 102 -7.94 36.66 -11.46
C LEU A 102 -7.22 35.52 -12.20
N GLU A 103 -6.29 35.85 -13.09
CA GLU A 103 -5.46 34.86 -13.81
C GLU A 103 -4.60 34.03 -12.85
N LEU A 104 -3.92 34.68 -11.90
CA LEU A 104 -3.13 34.00 -10.87
C LEU A 104 -3.98 33.13 -9.95
N THR A 105 -5.22 33.52 -9.67
CA THR A 105 -6.13 32.73 -8.83
C THR A 105 -6.43 31.37 -9.45
N GLU A 106 -6.70 31.33 -10.76
CA GLU A 106 -6.92 30.07 -11.47
C GLU A 106 -5.63 29.25 -11.58
N GLU A 107 -4.52 29.90 -11.93
CA GLU A 107 -3.23 29.25 -12.11
C GLU A 107 -2.73 28.62 -10.80
N CYS A 108 -2.69 29.38 -9.70
CA CYS A 108 -2.25 28.89 -8.39
C CYS A 108 -3.16 27.76 -7.90
N GLY A 109 -4.48 27.87 -8.12
CA GLY A 109 -5.42 26.81 -7.80
C GLY A 109 -5.13 25.50 -8.56
N SER A 110 -4.73 25.58 -9.83
CA SER A 110 -4.35 24.42 -10.64
C SER A 110 -3.02 23.82 -10.19
N LEU A 111 -1.98 24.65 -10.05
CA LEU A 111 -0.65 24.23 -9.61
C LEU A 111 -0.70 23.54 -8.24
N ARG A 112 -1.46 24.11 -7.28
CA ARG A 112 -1.63 23.51 -5.95
C ARG A 112 -2.22 22.11 -6.03
N ARG A 113 -3.31 21.92 -6.78
CA ARG A 113 -3.97 20.60 -6.92
C ARG A 113 -3.03 19.57 -7.55
N GLN A 114 -2.24 19.96 -8.54
CA GLN A 114 -1.25 19.08 -9.17
C GLN A 114 -0.14 18.72 -8.18
N PHE A 115 0.35 19.70 -7.41
CA PHE A 115 1.38 19.51 -6.39
C PHE A 115 0.89 18.56 -5.28
N GLU A 116 -0.31 18.77 -4.74
CA GLU A 116 -0.96 17.90 -3.74
C GLU A 116 -1.23 16.48 -4.28
N TYR A 117 -1.62 16.36 -5.55
CA TYR A 117 -1.82 15.06 -6.19
C TYR A 117 -0.49 14.30 -6.31
N LYS A 118 0.58 15.01 -6.66
CA LYS A 118 1.92 14.43 -6.80
C LYS A 118 2.50 14.07 -5.43
N TYR A 119 2.39 14.92 -4.42
CA TYR A 119 2.94 14.68 -3.08
C TYR A 119 1.80 14.47 -2.08
N SER A 120 1.25 13.25 -2.08
CA SER A 120 -0.01 12.93 -1.39
C SER A 120 0.00 13.18 0.12
N ARG A 121 1.17 13.16 0.77
CA ARG A 121 1.35 13.49 2.19
C ARG A 121 0.96 14.93 2.52
N LEU A 122 1.04 15.83 1.55
CA LEU A 122 0.62 17.22 1.73
C LEU A 122 -0.90 17.37 1.97
N LYS A 123 -1.70 16.31 1.75
CA LYS A 123 -3.13 16.33 2.11
C LYS A 123 -3.36 16.51 3.61
N GLU A 124 -2.39 16.19 4.45
CA GLU A 124 -2.44 16.47 5.90
C GLU A 124 -2.64 17.95 6.21
N ALA A 125 -2.25 18.84 5.28
CA ALA A 125 -2.50 20.28 5.39
C ALA A 125 -3.99 20.61 5.51
N GLU A 126 -4.91 19.77 5.00
CA GLU A 126 -6.36 19.98 5.15
C GLU A 126 -6.84 19.86 6.61
N MET A 127 -6.06 19.23 7.49
CA MET A 127 -6.38 19.11 8.93
C MET A 127 -6.13 20.41 9.70
N LEU A 128 -5.31 21.32 9.17
CA LEU A 128 -5.08 22.62 9.79
C LEU A 128 -6.34 23.48 9.63
N SER A 129 -6.76 24.16 10.70
CA SER A 129 -7.91 25.07 10.63
C SER A 129 -7.59 26.33 9.84
N ASP A 130 -8.60 26.92 9.17
CA ASP A 130 -8.44 28.20 8.46
C ASP A 130 -8.05 29.32 9.44
N ASN A 131 -8.72 29.41 10.59
CA ASN A 131 -8.45 30.42 11.62
C ASN A 131 -7.00 30.40 12.12
N PHE A 132 -6.43 29.21 12.36
CA PHE A 132 -5.03 29.08 12.78
C PHE A 132 -4.06 29.70 11.76
N ILE A 133 -4.33 29.50 10.47
CA ILE A 133 -3.49 29.99 9.38
C ILE A 133 -3.68 31.49 9.17
N GLU A 134 -4.91 31.98 9.28
CA GLU A 134 -5.22 33.40 9.22
C GLU A 134 -4.48 34.18 10.30
N GLU A 135 -4.49 33.68 11.54
CA GLU A 135 -3.77 34.29 12.66
C GLU A 135 -2.25 34.17 12.51
N LYS A 136 -1.73 33.00 12.11
CA LYS A 136 -0.28 32.76 12.01
C LYS A 136 0.40 33.60 10.93
N TYR A 137 -0.29 33.83 9.82
CA TYR A 137 0.26 34.53 8.66
C TYR A 137 -0.37 35.92 8.43
N ASP A 138 -1.10 36.45 9.43
CA ASP A 138 -1.76 37.75 9.40
C ASP A 138 -2.59 37.97 8.11
N ILE A 139 -3.36 36.96 7.70
CA ILE A 139 -4.16 37.03 6.47
C ILE A 139 -5.43 37.84 6.77
N PRO A 140 -5.59 39.06 6.21
CA PRO A 140 -6.77 39.86 6.46
C PRO A 140 -7.99 39.24 5.80
N ILE A 141 -9.11 39.21 6.52
CA ILE A 141 -10.38 38.67 6.04
C ILE A 141 -11.42 39.79 5.96
N GLU A 142 -11.84 40.10 4.73
CA GLU A 142 -12.95 41.00 4.45
C GLU A 142 -14.08 40.22 3.77
N PHE A 143 -15.28 40.23 4.35
CA PHE A 143 -16.42 39.42 3.89
C PHE A 143 -16.87 39.80 2.48
N ARG A 144 -16.61 41.04 2.05
CA ARG A 144 -16.91 41.50 0.67
C ARG A 144 -15.83 41.12 -0.35
N ILE A 145 -14.66 40.66 0.09
CA ILE A 145 -13.52 40.31 -0.74
C ILE A 145 -13.16 38.82 -0.55
N GLY A 146 -14.00 37.97 -1.14
CA GLY A 146 -13.88 36.51 -1.02
C GLY A 146 -13.22 35.80 -2.20
N THR A 147 -12.89 36.49 -3.30
CA THR A 147 -12.26 35.83 -4.46
C THR A 147 -10.83 35.44 -4.10
N GLY A 148 -10.41 34.22 -4.44
CA GLY A 148 -9.02 33.75 -4.25
C GLY A 148 -8.60 33.41 -2.81
N ILE A 149 -9.28 33.95 -1.79
CA ILE A 149 -8.90 33.77 -0.38
C ILE A 149 -8.81 32.30 0.06
N THR A 150 -9.73 31.45 -0.40
CA THR A 150 -9.70 30.00 -0.12
C THR A 150 -8.42 29.33 -0.64
N HIS A 151 -7.92 29.78 -1.79
CA HIS A 151 -6.68 29.24 -2.36
C HIS A 151 -5.46 29.71 -1.58
N ILE A 152 -5.43 30.99 -1.20
CA ILE A 152 -4.38 31.59 -0.36
C ILE A 152 -4.29 30.86 0.99
N LYS A 153 -5.41 30.68 1.70
CA LYS A 153 -5.44 29.92 2.96
C LYS A 153 -4.91 28.49 2.79
N LYS A 154 -5.37 27.77 1.77
CA LYS A 154 -4.91 26.40 1.48
C LYS A 154 -3.42 26.34 1.13
N PHE A 155 -2.88 27.34 0.45
CA PHE A 155 -1.44 27.44 0.20
C PHE A 155 -0.65 27.61 1.50
N PHE A 156 -1.08 28.51 2.39
CA PHE A 156 -0.39 28.71 3.67
C PHE A 156 -0.48 27.48 4.59
N LYS A 157 -1.54 26.67 4.50
CA LYS A 157 -1.59 25.33 5.14
C LYS A 157 -0.50 24.40 4.61
N LEU A 158 -0.30 24.36 3.29
CA LEU A 158 0.76 23.56 2.69
C LEU A 158 2.14 24.07 3.12
N LYS A 159 2.33 25.40 3.12
CA LYS A 159 3.56 26.04 3.57
C LYS A 159 3.90 25.61 5.00
N GLU A 160 2.93 25.62 5.91
CA GLU A 160 3.11 25.18 7.29
C GLU A 160 3.59 23.73 7.38
N VAL A 161 2.91 22.80 6.70
CA VAL A 161 3.27 21.38 6.69
C VAL A 161 4.66 21.15 6.10
N ILE A 162 5.03 21.91 5.07
CA ILE A 162 6.35 21.84 4.43
C ILE A 162 7.45 22.36 5.35
N GLU A 163 7.20 23.45 6.06
CA GLU A 163 8.16 24.04 7.01
C GLU A 163 8.30 23.20 8.29
N SER A 164 7.26 22.48 8.70
CA SER A 164 7.26 21.64 9.90
C SER A 164 7.71 20.20 9.66
N SER A 165 7.95 19.79 8.40
CA SER A 165 8.29 18.41 8.03
C SER A 165 9.60 18.35 7.25
N SER A 166 10.25 17.17 7.20
CA SER A 166 11.39 16.99 6.30
C SER A 166 10.91 16.81 4.85
N ILE A 167 11.61 17.41 3.90
CA ILE A 167 11.25 17.28 2.47
C ILE A 167 11.35 15.82 2.05
N GLU A 168 12.32 15.08 2.57
CA GLU A 168 12.45 13.63 2.38
C GLU A 168 11.16 12.91 2.79
N PHE A 169 10.56 13.26 3.93
CA PHE A 169 9.29 12.69 4.35
C PHE A 169 8.17 13.04 3.36
N LEU A 170 8.11 14.26 2.86
CA LEU A 170 7.03 14.70 1.96
C LEU A 170 7.16 14.15 0.53
N THR A 171 8.39 13.92 0.06
CA THR A 171 8.66 13.40 -1.30
C THR A 171 8.61 11.89 -1.39
N ASN A 172 8.72 11.20 -0.26
CA ASN A 172 8.78 9.75 -0.21
C ASN A 172 7.38 9.13 -0.15
N ASN A 173 7.06 8.30 -1.14
CA ASN A 173 5.96 7.34 -0.97
C ASN A 173 6.42 6.28 0.02
N VAL A 174 5.75 6.19 1.17
CA VAL A 174 6.02 5.14 2.16
C VAL A 174 4.93 4.09 2.06
N LEU A 175 5.30 2.87 1.69
CA LEU A 175 4.47 1.70 1.91
C LEU A 175 4.64 1.25 3.36
N THR A 176 3.56 1.31 4.13
CA THR A 176 3.51 0.81 5.50
C THR A 176 2.81 -0.54 5.53
N PHE A 177 3.40 -1.51 6.22
CA PHE A 177 2.74 -2.77 6.58
C PHE A 177 3.31 -3.28 7.91
N PHE A 178 2.60 -4.20 8.54
CA PHE A 178 3.07 -4.83 9.77
C PHE A 178 3.48 -6.27 9.50
N TYR A 179 4.49 -6.75 10.21
CA TYR A 179 4.93 -8.14 10.20
C TYR A 179 4.77 -8.72 11.61
N ASN A 180 4.05 -9.84 11.71
CA ASN A 180 3.93 -10.62 12.92
C ASN A 180 4.95 -11.77 12.88
N SER A 181 5.98 -11.73 13.74
CA SER A 181 7.04 -12.73 13.79
C SER A 181 6.61 -14.06 14.42
N GLN A 182 5.51 -14.13 15.17
CA GLN A 182 5.01 -15.42 15.66
C GLN A 182 4.41 -16.27 14.54
N THR A 183 3.63 -15.62 13.66
CA THR A 183 2.82 -16.30 12.63
C THR A 183 3.36 -16.12 11.21
N GLU A 184 4.42 -15.33 11.02
CA GLU A 184 4.97 -14.93 9.72
C GLU A 184 3.95 -14.20 8.82
N HIS A 185 3.00 -13.50 9.44
CA HIS A 185 1.96 -12.79 8.72
C HIS A 185 2.37 -11.35 8.41
N LEU A 186 2.11 -10.93 7.18
CA LEU A 186 2.12 -9.53 6.77
C LEU A 186 0.70 -8.98 6.84
N LEU A 187 0.52 -7.87 7.55
CA LEU A 187 -0.76 -7.17 7.70
C LEU A 187 -0.69 -5.87 6.88
N ILE A 188 -1.55 -5.78 5.87
CA ILE A 188 -1.62 -4.62 4.97
C ILE A 188 -2.94 -3.92 5.20
N GLU A 189 -2.89 -2.68 5.66
CA GLU A 189 -4.07 -1.85 5.82
C GLU A 189 -4.61 -1.41 4.45
N SER A 190 -5.90 -1.61 4.22
CA SER A 190 -6.54 -1.15 2.99
C SER A 190 -8.04 -0.91 3.14
N GLU A 191 -8.59 -0.23 2.15
CA GLU A 191 -10.05 -0.03 2.01
C GLU A 191 -10.74 -1.25 1.38
N ASP A 192 -10.02 -1.99 0.54
CA ASP A 192 -10.54 -3.15 -0.18
C ASP A 192 -9.44 -4.16 -0.54
N GLU A 193 -9.87 -5.39 -0.84
CA GLU A 193 -8.99 -6.51 -1.16
C GLU A 193 -8.15 -6.28 -2.43
N ASN A 194 -8.68 -5.57 -3.43
CA ASN A 194 -7.93 -5.35 -4.66
C ASN A 194 -6.76 -4.40 -4.42
N LYS A 195 -7.00 -3.31 -3.68
CA LYS A 195 -5.94 -2.38 -3.26
C LYS A 195 -4.89 -3.08 -2.40
N SER A 196 -5.31 -3.91 -1.43
CA SER A 196 -4.37 -4.66 -0.59
C SER A 196 -3.51 -5.63 -1.42
N ARG A 197 -4.10 -6.32 -2.41
CA ARG A 197 -3.35 -7.20 -3.34
C ARG A 197 -2.34 -6.44 -4.20
N VAL A 198 -2.70 -5.24 -4.66
CA VAL A 198 -1.76 -4.38 -5.40
C VAL A 198 -0.58 -3.99 -4.51
N THR A 199 -0.85 -3.60 -3.25
CA THR A 199 0.20 -3.30 -2.27
C THR A 199 1.07 -4.52 -1.97
N ALA A 200 0.47 -5.69 -1.75
CA ALA A 200 1.21 -6.94 -1.53
C ALA A 200 2.15 -7.28 -2.70
N ARG A 201 1.69 -7.13 -3.95
CA ARG A 201 2.52 -7.32 -5.15
C ARG A 201 3.66 -6.31 -5.24
N ARG A 202 3.43 -5.06 -4.80
CA ARG A 202 4.48 -4.04 -4.73
C ARG A 202 5.53 -4.43 -3.69
N ILE A 203 5.12 -4.84 -2.50
CA ILE A 203 6.02 -5.34 -1.44
C ILE A 203 6.84 -6.53 -1.97
N GLU A 204 6.18 -7.54 -2.57
CA GLU A 204 6.89 -8.69 -3.18
C GLU A 204 7.92 -8.23 -4.20
N SER A 205 7.55 -7.33 -5.12
CA SER A 205 8.46 -6.82 -6.15
C SER A 205 9.65 -6.08 -5.54
N LEU A 206 9.44 -5.28 -4.50
CA LEU A 206 10.51 -4.53 -3.83
C LEU A 206 11.49 -5.48 -3.15
N LEU A 207 10.98 -6.46 -2.40
CA LEU A 207 11.79 -7.49 -1.76
C LEU A 207 12.55 -8.30 -2.80
N GLN A 208 11.86 -8.74 -3.86
CA GLN A 208 12.46 -9.56 -4.92
C GLN A 208 13.51 -8.80 -5.74
N ASN A 209 13.39 -7.49 -5.93
CA ASN A 209 14.34 -6.71 -6.72
C ASN A 209 15.54 -6.19 -5.91
N ASN A 210 15.47 -6.25 -4.59
CA ASN A 210 16.58 -5.87 -3.73
C ASN A 210 17.65 -6.98 -3.69
N LYS A 211 18.92 -6.60 -3.89
CA LYS A 211 20.04 -7.54 -3.94
C LYS A 211 20.31 -8.17 -2.57
N ASP A 212 20.25 -7.38 -1.51
CA ASP A 212 20.54 -7.85 -0.15
C ASP A 212 19.42 -8.79 0.33
N VAL A 213 18.15 -8.51 0.03
CA VAL A 213 17.05 -9.47 0.29
C VAL A 213 17.31 -10.79 -0.41
N LYS A 214 17.62 -10.76 -1.72
CA LYS A 214 17.91 -11.97 -2.49
C LYS A 214 19.07 -12.79 -1.90
N THR A 215 20.08 -12.12 -1.34
CA THR A 215 21.21 -12.77 -0.69
C THR A 215 20.80 -13.46 0.61
N HIS A 216 19.94 -12.85 1.43
CA HIS A 216 19.58 -13.38 2.76
C HIS A 216 18.35 -14.29 2.74
N LEU A 217 17.28 -13.90 2.05
CA LEU A 217 15.99 -14.60 2.01
C LEU A 217 15.77 -15.43 0.74
N GLY A 218 16.59 -15.24 -0.29
CA GLY A 218 16.42 -15.90 -1.57
C GLY A 218 15.24 -15.35 -2.37
N PHE A 219 14.47 -16.24 -2.99
CA PHE A 219 13.25 -15.87 -3.71
C PHE A 219 12.11 -15.65 -2.72
N VAL A 220 11.44 -14.49 -2.77
CA VAL A 220 10.40 -14.14 -1.81
C VAL A 220 9.04 -14.09 -2.49
N LYS A 221 8.04 -14.70 -1.86
CA LYS A 221 6.63 -14.63 -2.28
C LYS A 221 5.74 -14.08 -1.18
N VAL A 222 4.87 -13.14 -1.55
CA VAL A 222 3.84 -12.58 -0.66
C VAL A 222 2.49 -13.07 -1.13
N THR A 223 1.95 -14.05 -0.42
CA THR A 223 0.72 -14.75 -0.79
C THR A 223 -0.41 -14.38 0.18
N PRO A 224 -1.63 -14.18 -0.30
CA PRO A 224 -2.78 -13.91 0.56
C PRO A 224 -3.12 -15.14 1.41
N ILE A 225 -3.57 -14.89 2.64
CA ILE A 225 -4.21 -15.89 3.48
C ILE A 225 -5.71 -15.74 3.29
N TYR A 226 -6.39 -16.81 2.88
CA TYR A 226 -7.83 -16.79 2.67
C TYR A 226 -8.57 -17.32 3.89
N LYS A 227 -9.72 -16.74 4.20
CA LYS A 227 -10.62 -17.28 5.24
C LYS A 227 -11.49 -18.39 4.68
N GLU A 228 -11.94 -18.23 3.43
CA GLU A 228 -12.86 -19.14 2.77
C GLU A 228 -12.66 -19.07 1.24
N ILE A 229 -12.66 -20.23 0.61
CA ILE A 229 -12.66 -20.42 -0.83
C ILE A 229 -14.05 -20.87 -1.25
N ASN A 230 -14.83 -19.96 -1.83
CA ASN A 230 -16.18 -20.25 -2.28
C ASN A 230 -16.22 -20.63 -3.76
N MET A 231 -16.00 -21.91 -4.05
CA MET A 231 -16.08 -22.46 -5.40
C MET A 231 -17.54 -22.72 -5.76
N VAL A 232 -18.16 -21.77 -6.46
CA VAL A 232 -19.56 -21.86 -6.90
C VAL A 232 -19.65 -21.99 -8.42
N GLY A 233 -20.22 -23.09 -8.89
CA GLY A 233 -20.64 -23.22 -10.28
C GLY A 233 -20.76 -24.65 -10.78
N ASP A 234 -21.77 -24.86 -11.61
CA ASP A 234 -21.93 -26.08 -12.39
C ASP A 234 -21.02 -26.05 -13.62
N GLU A 235 -20.80 -27.22 -14.21
CA GLU A 235 -20.10 -27.40 -15.49
C GLU A 235 -18.61 -26.96 -15.52
N ILE A 236 -17.87 -27.20 -14.43
CA ILE A 236 -16.43 -26.89 -14.37
C ILE A 236 -15.65 -27.86 -15.28
N SER A 237 -14.94 -27.30 -16.26
CA SER A 237 -14.14 -28.05 -17.22
C SER A 237 -12.65 -28.08 -16.88
N GLU A 238 -12.15 -27.05 -16.19
CA GLU A 238 -10.74 -26.95 -15.80
C GLU A 238 -10.60 -26.16 -14.48
N ILE A 239 -9.77 -26.67 -13.57
CA ILE A 239 -9.28 -25.95 -12.40
C ILE A 239 -7.76 -25.87 -12.52
N GLU A 240 -7.24 -24.66 -12.50
CA GLU A 240 -5.83 -24.36 -12.44
C GLU A 240 -5.54 -23.69 -11.10
N TYR A 241 -4.56 -24.16 -10.36
CA TYR A 241 -4.11 -23.49 -9.15
C TYR A 241 -2.59 -23.47 -9.07
N THR A 242 -2.04 -22.47 -8.39
CA THR A 242 -0.62 -22.31 -8.15
C THR A 242 -0.34 -22.28 -6.66
N ILE A 243 0.56 -23.15 -6.22
CA ILE A 243 1.10 -23.18 -4.86
C ILE A 243 2.56 -22.72 -4.85
N VAL A 244 3.00 -22.15 -3.74
CA VAL A 244 4.38 -21.71 -3.51
C VAL A 244 5.12 -22.66 -2.56
N TYR A 245 6.44 -22.64 -2.59
CA TYR A 245 7.24 -23.40 -1.63
C TYR A 245 6.91 -22.97 -0.20
N PRO A 246 6.60 -23.91 0.70
CA PRO A 246 6.19 -23.59 2.06
C PRO A 246 7.41 -23.21 2.91
N ASN A 247 7.26 -22.18 3.76
CA ASN A 247 8.17 -22.02 4.89
C ASN A 247 8.15 -23.27 5.77
N PRO A 248 9.21 -23.52 6.54
CA PRO A 248 9.17 -24.60 7.52
C PRO A 248 8.06 -24.32 8.54
N VAL A 249 7.03 -25.17 8.51
CA VAL A 249 5.82 -25.07 9.33
C VAL A 249 5.58 -26.39 10.05
N SER A 250 4.99 -26.29 11.24
CA SER A 250 4.43 -27.37 12.04
C SER A 250 3.25 -28.04 11.34
N GLU A 251 3.41 -29.32 10.99
CA GLU A 251 2.45 -30.45 10.77
C GLU A 251 1.03 -30.25 10.17
N GLU A 252 0.53 -29.05 9.88
CA GLU A 252 -0.89 -28.81 9.56
C GLU A 252 -1.26 -28.88 8.08
N VAL A 253 -0.31 -29.19 7.18
CA VAL A 253 -0.57 -29.27 5.72
C VAL A 253 -0.27 -30.66 5.19
N ASP A 254 -1.22 -31.23 4.41
CA ASP A 254 -1.06 -32.48 3.65
C ASP A 254 0.29 -32.50 2.89
N GLU A 255 1.21 -33.33 3.38
CA GLU A 255 2.56 -33.49 2.85
C GLU A 255 2.57 -33.90 1.38
N GLU A 256 1.55 -34.65 0.92
CA GLU A 256 1.46 -35.08 -0.48
C GLU A 256 1.27 -33.88 -1.43
N LEU A 257 0.55 -32.83 -1.00
CA LEU A 257 0.36 -31.61 -1.80
C LEU A 257 1.66 -30.85 -2.02
N LEU A 258 2.59 -30.93 -1.06
CA LEU A 258 3.85 -30.20 -1.06
C LEU A 258 5.04 -31.08 -1.51
N ALA A 259 4.86 -32.40 -1.60
CA ALA A 259 5.90 -33.38 -1.87
C ALA A 259 6.67 -33.08 -3.16
N THR A 260 5.98 -32.66 -4.22
CA THR A 260 6.60 -32.36 -5.51
C THR A 260 7.49 -31.12 -5.44
N LEU A 261 7.04 -30.05 -4.77
CA LEU A 261 7.86 -28.86 -4.53
C LEU A 261 9.08 -29.17 -3.67
N ARG A 262 8.88 -29.92 -2.59
CA ARG A 262 9.95 -30.28 -1.64
C ARG A 262 11.03 -31.16 -2.26
N SER A 263 10.63 -32.17 -3.03
CA SER A 263 11.57 -33.10 -3.68
C SER A 263 12.32 -32.45 -4.86
N SER A 264 11.67 -31.57 -5.62
CA SER A 264 12.30 -30.88 -6.75
C SER A 264 13.12 -29.66 -6.34
N GLY A 265 12.84 -29.06 -5.18
CA GLY A 265 13.38 -27.76 -4.79
C GLY A 265 12.84 -26.60 -5.65
N GLY A 266 11.69 -26.80 -6.33
CA GLY A 266 11.05 -25.75 -7.12
C GLY A 266 10.37 -24.69 -6.23
N GLU A 267 10.32 -23.45 -6.69
CA GLU A 267 9.72 -22.34 -5.92
C GLU A 267 8.19 -22.26 -6.03
N GLU A 268 7.63 -22.74 -7.15
CA GLU A 268 6.20 -22.72 -7.44
C GLU A 268 5.77 -23.97 -8.21
N GLN A 269 4.56 -24.45 -7.95
CA GLN A 269 3.92 -25.54 -8.68
C GLN A 269 2.57 -25.08 -9.17
N LYS A 270 2.40 -25.15 -10.50
CA LYS A 270 1.12 -24.95 -11.16
C LYS A 270 0.50 -26.30 -11.48
N THR A 271 -0.70 -26.53 -10.99
CA THR A 271 -1.46 -27.77 -11.22
C THR A 271 -2.70 -27.45 -12.03
N ILE A 272 -2.92 -28.22 -13.11
CA ILE A 272 -4.07 -28.09 -13.99
C ILE A 272 -4.83 -29.40 -13.98
N ILE A 273 -6.07 -29.37 -13.50
CA ILE A 273 -7.01 -30.48 -13.49
C ILE A 273 -8.05 -30.21 -14.56
N LYS A 274 -8.24 -31.15 -15.49
CA LYS A 274 -9.22 -31.03 -16.59
C LYS A 274 -10.23 -32.15 -16.53
N ALA A 275 -11.49 -31.83 -16.75
CA ALA A 275 -12.49 -32.84 -16.99
C ALA A 275 -12.27 -33.51 -18.36
N LYS A 276 -12.56 -34.81 -18.45
CA LYS A 276 -12.44 -35.58 -19.68
C LYS A 276 -13.80 -35.72 -20.36
N GLY A 277 -13.88 -35.39 -21.64
CA GLY A 277 -15.09 -35.57 -22.45
C GLY A 277 -16.22 -34.62 -22.04
N GLU A 278 -17.39 -35.17 -21.72
CA GLU A 278 -18.57 -34.39 -21.28
C GLU A 278 -18.71 -34.28 -19.76
N ASN A 279 -17.80 -34.91 -18.99
CA ASN A 279 -17.82 -34.85 -17.54
C ASN A 279 -17.44 -33.46 -17.02
N PHE A 280 -17.77 -33.20 -15.76
CA PHE A 280 -17.42 -31.99 -15.03
C PHE A 280 -16.62 -32.33 -13.78
N LEU A 281 -15.79 -31.40 -13.32
CA LEU A 281 -15.05 -31.55 -12.08
C LEU A 281 -15.98 -31.34 -10.88
N THR A 282 -15.93 -32.27 -9.93
CA THR A 282 -16.57 -32.13 -8.62
C THR A 282 -15.71 -31.30 -7.69
N ILE A 283 -16.27 -30.20 -7.19
CA ILE A 283 -15.59 -29.23 -6.32
C ILE A 283 -15.29 -29.84 -4.95
N ASP A 284 -16.18 -30.69 -4.45
CA ASP A 284 -16.17 -31.22 -3.08
C ASP A 284 -14.88 -31.95 -2.72
N SER A 285 -14.23 -32.62 -3.68
CA SER A 285 -12.96 -33.32 -3.44
C SER A 285 -11.73 -32.39 -3.40
N LEU A 286 -11.81 -31.22 -4.04
CA LEU A 286 -10.68 -30.30 -4.18
C LEU A 286 -10.74 -29.14 -3.18
N SER A 287 -11.96 -28.73 -2.79
CA SER A 287 -12.18 -27.60 -1.88
C SER A 287 -11.47 -27.73 -0.54
N PRO A 288 -11.52 -28.87 0.16
CA PRO A 288 -10.83 -29.02 1.44
C PRO A 288 -9.32 -28.83 1.32
N LYS A 289 -8.70 -29.46 0.32
CA LYS A 289 -7.25 -29.37 0.06
C LYS A 289 -6.81 -27.95 -0.30
N LEU A 290 -7.57 -27.27 -1.15
CA LEU A 290 -7.27 -25.89 -1.51
C LEU A 290 -7.50 -24.94 -0.34
N GLN A 291 -8.53 -25.18 0.47
CA GLN A 291 -8.82 -24.39 1.67
C GLN A 291 -7.69 -24.48 2.68
N GLU A 292 -7.15 -25.68 2.91
CA GLU A 292 -6.00 -25.94 3.78
C GLU A 292 -4.78 -25.12 3.34
N LEU A 293 -4.40 -25.22 2.06
CA LEU A 293 -3.30 -24.44 1.47
C LEU A 293 -3.54 -22.92 1.55
N ALA A 294 -4.79 -22.48 1.45
CA ALA A 294 -5.15 -21.09 1.44
C ALA A 294 -5.19 -20.46 2.83
N ASN A 295 -5.59 -21.23 3.86
CA ASN A 295 -5.61 -20.80 5.26
C ASN A 295 -4.23 -20.53 5.82
N VAL A 296 -3.21 -21.20 5.27
CA VAL A 296 -1.80 -21.05 5.68
C VAL A 296 -0.99 -20.17 4.72
N GLY A 297 -1.60 -19.65 3.64
CA GLY A 297 -0.94 -18.76 2.69
C GLY A 297 0.02 -19.46 1.71
N TYR A 298 -0.24 -20.72 1.32
CA TYR A 298 0.52 -21.40 0.26
C TYR A 298 -0.18 -21.38 -1.10
N LEU A 299 -1.49 -21.07 -1.13
CA LEU A 299 -2.23 -20.88 -2.37
C LEU A 299 -2.01 -19.46 -2.94
N LYS A 300 -1.27 -19.36 -4.04
CA LYS A 300 -0.98 -18.08 -4.72
C LYS A 300 -2.11 -17.64 -5.63
N ASP A 301 -2.59 -18.54 -6.48
CA ASP A 301 -3.61 -18.25 -7.48
C ASP A 301 -4.50 -19.46 -7.76
N ILE A 302 -5.73 -19.19 -8.17
CA ILE A 302 -6.71 -20.19 -8.61
C ILE A 302 -7.56 -19.63 -9.74
N ASN A 303 -7.63 -20.38 -10.83
CA ASN A 303 -8.36 -20.05 -12.04
C ASN A 303 -9.28 -21.22 -12.40
N ILE A 304 -10.55 -20.93 -12.59
CA ILE A 304 -11.56 -21.94 -12.94
C ILE A 304 -12.14 -21.61 -14.31
N LYS A 305 -12.24 -22.60 -15.19
CA LYS A 305 -12.94 -22.49 -16.47
C LYS A 305 -14.22 -23.31 -16.44
N LYS A 306 -15.33 -22.67 -16.81
CA LYS A 306 -16.64 -23.29 -17.04
C LYS A 306 -16.88 -23.47 -18.53
N ARG A 307 -17.72 -24.45 -18.90
CA ARG A 307 -18.04 -24.75 -20.31
C ARG A 307 -18.91 -23.67 -20.97
N ARG A 308 -19.73 -22.94 -20.20
CA ARG A 308 -20.58 -21.82 -20.68
C ARG A 308 -20.39 -20.57 -19.79
N LYS A 309 -19.88 -19.49 -20.41
CA LYS A 309 -19.52 -18.16 -19.83
C LYS A 309 -18.45 -18.17 -18.72
N LYS A 310 -17.63 -17.10 -18.70
CA LYS A 310 -16.77 -16.72 -17.57
C LYS A 310 -17.64 -15.94 -16.58
N ASP A 311 -18.01 -16.55 -15.45
CA ASP A 311 -18.42 -15.78 -14.27
C ASP A 311 -17.24 -15.68 -13.29
N ASN A 312 -17.18 -14.57 -12.57
CA ASN A 312 -16.13 -14.29 -11.61
C ASN A 312 -16.36 -15.08 -10.32
N PHE A 313 -15.38 -15.93 -10.01
CA PHE A 313 -15.22 -16.59 -8.72
C PHE A 313 -14.85 -15.56 -7.64
N LYS A 314 -15.28 -15.78 -6.39
CA LYS A 314 -14.95 -14.90 -5.27
C LYS A 314 -14.06 -15.63 -4.27
N LEU A 315 -12.82 -15.16 -4.18
CA LEU A 315 -11.94 -15.46 -3.06
C LEU A 315 -12.17 -14.40 -2.00
N TYR A 316 -12.20 -14.80 -0.73
CA TYR A 316 -12.26 -13.87 0.38
C TYR A 316 -10.95 -13.95 1.15
N VAL A 317 -10.09 -12.95 0.94
CA VAL A 317 -8.86 -12.80 1.72
C VAL A 317 -9.26 -12.57 3.18
N LYS A 318 -8.57 -13.23 4.11
CA LYS A 318 -8.79 -13.06 5.54
C LYS A 318 -8.45 -11.60 5.90
N SER A 319 -9.44 -10.88 6.42
CA SER A 319 -9.24 -9.56 7.01
C SER A 319 -9.43 -9.61 8.53
N ILE A 320 -8.71 -8.74 9.23
CA ILE A 320 -8.89 -8.47 10.66
C ILE A 320 -9.63 -7.14 10.73
N LEU A 321 -10.81 -7.15 11.36
CA LEU A 321 -11.53 -5.92 11.70
C LEU A 321 -10.71 -5.14 12.73
N ARG A 322 -10.65 -3.81 12.52
CA ARG A 322 -9.88 -2.79 13.26
C ARG A 322 -9.38 -3.25 14.64
N LEU A 323 -8.08 -3.07 14.89
CA LEU A 323 -7.59 -2.84 16.25
C LEU A 323 -8.41 -1.65 16.78
N GLU A 324 -9.39 -1.91 17.63
CA GLU A 324 -10.07 -0.83 18.35
C GLU A 324 -9.01 -0.19 19.25
N ASP A 325 -8.90 1.14 19.16
CA ASP A 325 -8.02 1.95 20.00
C ASP A 325 -8.37 1.67 21.47
N ASP A 326 -7.45 1.03 22.20
CA ASP A 326 -7.38 1.08 23.67
C ASP A 326 -6.63 2.35 24.12
#